data_AF-A0A3P7VFK4-F1
#
_entry.id   AF-A0A3P7VFK4-F1
#
_cell.length_a   1.000
_cell.length_b   1.000
_cell.length_c   1.000
_cell.angle_alpha   90.00
_cell.angle_beta   90.00
_cell.angle_gamma   90.00
#
_symmetry.space_group_name_H-M   'P 1'
#
loop_
_entity.id
_entity.type
_entity.pdbx_description
1 polymer ?
#
loop_
_entity_poly.entity_id
_entity_poly.type
_entity_poly.pdbx_seq_one_letter_code
_entity_poly.pdbx_strand_id
1 'polypeptide(L)'
;MISTKYFEKFEIVEVIIQCNDRGEFRNGQCHCAGHFFGSQCQYVSRCDYGKRKNGRCLCDKGWKGDYCHDIICQHGYPDVNNKSKSCVCPARFTGAHCDRCSQKGPKIRPYPECNIDVSKSKAKLQRQEAETQFRLRLRIMGFTSFLLLLLLITMVFFHRHRIHKRKHSRRENLRRHEYEIRKTILEKAARSTERLNAERRYSFV
;
A
#
# COMPACT_ATOMS: atom_id res chain seq x y z
N MET A 1 64.92 -12.83 3.18
CA MET A 1 64.18 -12.21 2.05
C MET A 1 62.87 -12.94 1.91
N ILE A 2 61.79 -12.21 2.10
CA ILE A 2 60.41 -12.67 2.29
C ILE A 2 59.88 -13.19 0.95
N SER A 3 59.35 -14.42 0.91
CA SER A 3 58.72 -14.94 -0.31
C SER A 3 57.45 -15.72 0.00
N THR A 4 56.36 -15.19 -0.54
CA THR A 4 55.22 -15.94 -1.12
C THR A 4 54.39 -16.84 -0.19
N LYS A 5 53.76 -16.27 0.84
CA LYS A 5 52.52 -16.87 1.40
C LYS A 5 51.51 -15.86 1.94
N TYR A 6 51.60 -14.61 1.49
CA TYR A 6 50.64 -13.55 1.77
C TYR A 6 49.70 -13.35 0.57
N PHE A 7 49.10 -14.40 0.02
CA PHE A 7 48.08 -14.23 -1.03
C PHE A 7 47.22 -15.49 -1.28
N GLU A 8 46.61 -16.06 -0.24
CA GLU A 8 45.40 -16.87 -0.44
C GLU A 8 44.33 -16.43 0.57
N LYS A 9 43.47 -15.52 0.08
CA LYS A 9 42.00 -15.59 0.21
C LYS A 9 41.52 -16.04 1.59
N PHE A 10 41.06 -15.16 2.47
CA PHE A 10 39.66 -14.69 2.44
C PHE A 10 38.66 -15.81 2.05
N GLU A 11 38.84 -16.99 2.62
CA GLU A 11 37.82 -18.01 2.70
C GLU A 11 36.80 -17.47 3.70
N ILE A 12 35.72 -16.94 3.13
CA ILE A 12 34.45 -16.72 3.79
C ILE A 12 34.21 -17.99 4.59
N VAL A 13 34.35 -17.91 5.93
CA VAL A 13 33.85 -18.94 6.82
C VAL A 13 32.34 -18.88 6.63
N GLU A 14 31.84 -19.57 5.62
CA GLU A 14 30.47 -19.99 5.55
C GLU A 14 30.34 -20.93 6.74
N VAL A 15 29.92 -20.38 7.88
CA VAL A 15 29.57 -21.19 9.03
C VAL A 15 28.41 -22.05 8.54
N ILE A 16 28.71 -23.28 8.12
CA ILE A 16 27.70 -24.26 7.79
C ILE A 16 27.00 -24.54 9.13
N ILE A 17 25.86 -23.89 9.35
CA ILE A 17 25.01 -24.12 10.51
C ILE A 17 24.44 -25.52 10.36
N GLN A 18 25.19 -26.51 10.85
CA GLN A 18 24.83 -27.90 10.76
C GLN A 18 23.89 -28.25 11.93
N CYS A 19 22.81 -28.97 11.63
CA CYS A 19 21.79 -29.32 12.63
C CYS A 19 21.13 -28.11 13.33
N ASN A 20 21.08 -26.94 12.67
CA ASN A 20 20.47 -25.71 13.19
C ASN A 20 21.00 -25.27 14.57
N ASP A 21 22.25 -25.60 14.92
CA ASP A 21 22.85 -25.39 16.25
C ASP A 21 22.03 -26.02 17.40
N ARG A 22 21.16 -26.98 17.07
CA ARG A 22 20.20 -27.65 17.97
C ARG A 22 20.51 -29.12 18.17
N GLY A 23 21.68 -29.54 17.72
CA GLY A 23 22.12 -30.92 17.77
C GLY A 23 23.56 -31.05 17.32
N GLU A 24 24.07 -32.26 17.43
CA GLU A 24 25.42 -32.61 17.02
C GLU A 24 25.37 -33.44 15.74
N PHE A 25 26.22 -33.11 14.77
CA PHE A 25 26.34 -33.90 13.56
C PHE A 25 27.32 -35.06 13.76
N ARG A 26 26.85 -36.31 13.60
CA ARG A 26 27.68 -37.51 13.72
C ARG A 26 27.24 -38.53 12.66
N ASN A 27 28.21 -39.20 12.03
CA ASN A 27 27.98 -40.27 11.04
C ASN A 27 27.00 -39.91 9.90
N GLY A 28 27.03 -38.67 9.40
CA GLY A 28 26.14 -38.23 8.33
C GLY A 28 24.73 -37.83 8.78
N GLN A 29 24.43 -37.84 10.09
CA GLN A 29 23.12 -37.54 10.64
C GLN A 29 23.19 -36.55 11.81
N CYS A 30 22.13 -35.77 12.00
CA CYS A 30 21.97 -34.91 13.16
C CYS A 30 21.39 -35.66 14.36
N HIS A 31 22.07 -35.55 15.51
CA HIS A 31 21.61 -35.99 16.82
C HIS A 31 21.12 -34.79 17.62
N CYS A 32 19.80 -34.63 17.70
CA CYS A 32 19.18 -33.42 18.25
C CYS A 32 19.22 -33.36 19.78
N ALA A 33 19.43 -32.16 20.32
CA ALA A 33 19.43 -31.89 21.74
C ALA A 33 18.02 -31.62 22.27
N GLY A 34 17.78 -31.94 23.55
CA GLY A 34 16.54 -31.63 24.25
C GLY A 34 15.29 -32.22 23.57
N HIS A 35 14.37 -31.35 23.14
CA HIS A 35 13.12 -31.71 22.50
C HIS A 35 13.10 -31.38 21.00
N PHE A 36 14.26 -31.12 20.40
CA PHE A 36 14.37 -30.95 18.95
C PHE A 36 14.36 -32.29 18.22
N PHE A 37 13.85 -32.29 16.99
CA PHE A 37 13.84 -33.47 16.12
C PHE A 37 13.78 -33.08 14.64
N GLY A 38 13.92 -34.09 13.77
CA GLY A 38 14.00 -33.92 12.31
C GLY A 38 15.43 -34.12 11.81
N SER A 39 15.57 -34.26 10.48
CA SER A 39 16.87 -34.52 9.84
C SER A 39 17.93 -33.45 10.10
N GLN A 40 17.50 -32.23 10.44
CA GLN A 40 18.36 -31.10 10.78
C GLN A 40 17.98 -30.47 12.14
N CYS A 41 17.26 -31.18 13.02
CA CYS A 41 16.81 -30.63 14.31
C CYS A 41 15.95 -29.37 14.19
N GLN A 42 15.17 -29.29 13.11
CA GLN A 42 14.36 -28.12 12.75
C GLN A 42 12.99 -28.06 13.46
N TYR A 43 12.57 -29.15 14.08
CA TYR A 43 11.26 -29.27 14.72
C TYR A 43 11.36 -29.44 16.23
N VAL A 44 10.30 -29.09 16.93
CA VAL A 44 10.15 -29.11 18.39
C VAL A 44 8.98 -30.02 18.76
N SER A 45 9.21 -30.97 19.67
CA SER A 45 8.18 -31.94 20.09
C SER A 45 7.31 -31.43 21.25
N ARG A 46 7.81 -30.48 22.04
CA ARG A 46 7.16 -29.99 23.27
C ARG A 46 7.14 -28.45 23.34
N CYS A 47 6.01 -27.90 23.78
CA CYS A 47 5.85 -26.47 24.10
C CYS A 47 5.31 -26.36 25.54
N ASP A 48 5.91 -25.53 26.38
CA ASP A 48 5.47 -25.33 27.76
C ASP A 48 4.31 -24.33 27.85
N TYR A 49 4.48 -23.11 27.31
CA TYR A 49 3.44 -22.08 27.26
C TYR A 49 3.11 -21.65 25.84
N GLY A 50 2.46 -22.55 25.10
CA GLY A 50 2.04 -22.29 23.73
C GLY A 50 1.47 -23.51 23.03
N LYS A 51 1.23 -23.37 21.73
CA LYS A 51 0.69 -24.44 20.88
C LYS A 51 1.66 -24.81 19.79
N ARG A 52 1.82 -26.12 19.55
CA ARG A 52 2.66 -26.63 18.46
C ARG A 52 1.93 -26.48 17.12
N LYS A 53 2.56 -25.85 16.13
CA LYS A 53 2.08 -25.73 14.74
C LYS A 53 3.23 -25.92 13.76
N ASN A 54 3.06 -26.81 12.79
CA ASN A 54 4.07 -27.13 11.77
C ASN A 54 5.45 -27.46 12.37
N GLY A 55 5.46 -28.24 13.46
CA GLY A 55 6.69 -28.65 14.13
C GLY A 55 7.42 -27.52 14.88
N ARG A 56 6.82 -26.36 15.10
CA ARG A 56 7.38 -25.28 15.94
C ARG A 56 6.39 -24.85 17.02
N CYS A 57 6.87 -24.23 18.09
CA CYS A 57 6.00 -23.66 19.10
C CYS A 57 5.53 -22.25 18.74
N LEU A 58 4.23 -22.00 18.89
CA LEU A 58 3.62 -20.68 18.87
C LEU A 58 3.33 -20.29 20.31
N CYS A 59 4.14 -19.39 20.87
CA CYS A 59 4.06 -19.03 22.28
C CYS A 59 2.82 -18.21 22.60
N ASP A 60 2.27 -18.47 23.79
CA ASP A 60 1.23 -17.64 24.37
C ASP A 60 1.79 -16.24 24.70
N LYS A 61 0.88 -15.27 24.85
CA LYS A 61 1.27 -13.88 25.14
C LYS A 61 2.07 -13.84 26.45
N GLY A 62 3.24 -13.21 26.41
CA GLY A 62 4.13 -13.08 27.58
C GLY A 62 5.16 -14.19 27.72
N TRP A 63 5.27 -15.09 26.74
CA TRP A 63 6.26 -16.17 26.71
C TRP A 63 7.10 -16.15 25.44
N LYS A 64 8.34 -16.64 25.52
CA LYS A 64 9.29 -16.75 24.40
C LYS A 64 10.20 -17.99 24.56
N GLY A 65 11.12 -18.14 23.61
CA GLY A 65 12.03 -19.29 23.53
C GLY A 65 11.44 -20.40 22.65
N ASP A 66 12.29 -21.33 22.23
CA ASP A 66 11.89 -22.39 21.27
C ASP A 66 10.82 -23.34 21.81
N TYR A 67 10.82 -23.54 23.13
CA TYR A 67 9.79 -24.30 23.86
C TYR A 67 8.75 -23.40 24.53
N CYS A 68 8.79 -22.08 24.31
CA CYS A 68 7.96 -21.12 25.01
C CYS A 68 8.07 -21.20 26.54
N HIS A 69 9.28 -21.44 27.06
CA HIS A 69 9.53 -21.64 28.49
C HIS A 69 10.01 -20.36 29.19
N ASP A 70 10.43 -19.34 28.43
CA ASP A 70 10.95 -18.11 28.98
C ASP A 70 9.82 -17.09 29.16
N ILE A 71 9.62 -16.64 30.38
CA ILE A 71 8.71 -15.54 30.65
C ILE A 71 9.28 -14.22 30.11
N ILE A 72 8.41 -13.39 29.55
CA ILE A 72 8.71 -12.01 29.17
C ILE A 72 8.27 -11.10 30.32
N CYS A 73 9.22 -10.40 30.92
CA CYS A 73 8.97 -9.35 31.90
C CYS A 73 9.00 -8.00 31.21
N GLN A 74 7.91 -7.22 31.31
CA GLN A 74 7.88 -5.86 30.75
C GLN A 74 8.77 -4.91 31.57
N HIS A 75 8.69 -5.03 32.90
CA HIS A 75 9.50 -4.26 33.83
C HIS A 75 10.07 -5.20 34.89
N GLY A 76 11.39 -5.26 35.04
CA GLY A 76 12.04 -6.20 35.98
C GLY A 76 12.57 -7.45 35.28
N TYR A 77 12.68 -8.55 36.02
CA TYR A 77 13.40 -9.75 35.58
C TYR A 77 12.71 -11.06 36.01
N PRO A 78 12.99 -12.19 35.35
CA PRO A 78 12.41 -13.49 35.72
C PRO A 78 12.79 -13.91 37.14
N ASP A 79 11.81 -14.38 37.90
CA ASP A 79 12.02 -14.93 39.24
C ASP A 79 12.62 -16.34 39.15
N VAL A 80 13.94 -16.41 39.27
CA VAL A 80 14.70 -17.67 39.23
C VAL A 80 14.31 -18.62 40.36
N ASN A 81 13.86 -18.11 41.51
CA ASN A 81 13.44 -18.95 42.64
C ASN A 81 12.11 -19.64 42.33
N ASN A 82 11.25 -19.02 41.52
CA ASN A 82 9.98 -19.57 41.06
C ASN A 82 10.05 -20.18 39.65
N LYS A 83 11.19 -20.78 39.29
CA LYS A 83 11.40 -21.44 37.99
C LYS A 83 11.09 -20.52 36.79
N SER A 84 11.32 -19.22 36.93
CA SER A 84 11.02 -18.20 35.91
C SER A 84 9.56 -18.20 35.45
N LYS A 85 8.62 -18.63 36.30
CA LYS A 85 7.18 -18.62 35.99
C LYS A 85 6.49 -17.27 36.25
N SER A 86 7.18 -16.39 36.95
CA SER A 86 6.74 -15.03 37.26
C SER A 86 7.93 -14.08 37.20
N CYS A 87 7.65 -12.79 37.11
CA CYS A 87 8.64 -11.74 37.15
C CYS A 87 8.73 -11.12 38.55
N VAL A 88 9.95 -10.79 38.97
CA VAL A 88 10.19 -9.92 40.11
C VAL A 88 10.00 -8.48 39.66
N CYS A 89 8.94 -7.84 40.16
CA CYS A 89 8.57 -6.50 39.75
C CYS A 89 9.21 -5.42 40.64
N PRO A 90 9.67 -4.29 40.06
CA PRO A 90 9.97 -3.09 40.84
C PRO A 90 8.71 -2.60 41.56
N ALA A 91 8.86 -1.84 42.67
CA ALA A 91 7.75 -1.40 43.53
C ALA A 91 6.57 -0.72 42.80
N ARG A 92 6.82 -0.11 41.63
CA ARG A 92 5.80 0.58 40.82
C ARG A 92 4.99 -0.33 39.91
N PHE A 93 5.46 -1.54 39.66
CA PHE A 93 4.85 -2.49 38.74
C PHE A 93 4.38 -3.75 39.45
N THR A 94 3.41 -4.45 38.87
CA THR A 94 2.82 -5.65 39.43
C THR A 94 2.27 -6.56 38.32
N GLY A 95 1.87 -7.78 38.70
CA GLY A 95 1.43 -8.83 37.78
C GLY A 95 2.54 -9.81 37.43
N ALA A 96 2.16 -10.97 36.88
CA ALA A 96 3.10 -12.04 36.55
C ALA A 96 4.19 -11.61 35.56
N HIS A 97 3.88 -10.64 34.68
CA HIS A 97 4.79 -10.08 33.68
C HIS A 97 5.23 -8.63 33.99
N CYS A 98 4.88 -8.11 35.17
CA CYS A 98 5.10 -6.70 35.55
C CYS A 98 4.58 -5.68 34.53
N ASP A 99 3.44 -5.99 33.94
CA ASP A 99 2.77 -5.22 32.88
C ASP A 99 1.65 -4.33 33.41
N ARG A 100 1.48 -4.24 34.74
CA ARG A 100 0.46 -3.41 35.41
C ARG A 100 1.10 -2.50 36.44
N CYS A 101 0.45 -1.38 36.74
CA CYS A 101 0.87 -0.48 37.81
C CYS A 101 0.45 -1.03 39.19
N SER A 102 1.32 -0.90 40.19
CA SER A 102 1.10 -1.38 41.56
C SER A 102 0.17 -0.47 42.40
N GLN A 103 -0.20 0.70 41.87
CA GLN A 103 -0.96 1.72 42.60
C GLN A 103 -2.32 1.19 43.09
N LYS A 104 -2.47 1.06 44.42
CA LYS A 104 -3.73 0.78 45.11
C LYS A 104 -4.07 2.00 45.99
N GLY A 105 -4.75 3.00 45.43
CA GLY A 105 -5.17 4.19 46.18
C GLY A 105 -5.51 5.40 45.29
N PRO A 106 -6.17 6.44 45.84
CA PRO A 106 -6.43 7.68 45.10
C PRO A 106 -5.11 8.33 44.68
N LYS A 107 -5.07 8.87 43.45
CA LYS A 107 -3.89 9.49 42.83
C LYS A 107 -3.50 10.78 43.54
N ILE A 108 -2.76 10.71 44.65
CA ILE A 108 -2.21 11.91 45.32
C ILE A 108 -0.85 12.23 44.67
N ARG A 109 -0.74 13.40 44.02
CA ARG A 109 0.48 13.91 43.37
C ARG A 109 1.41 14.59 44.39
N PRO A 110 2.75 14.66 44.17
CA PRO A 110 3.47 14.40 42.92
C PRO A 110 4.22 13.05 42.96
N TYR A 111 3.51 11.96 42.73
CA TYR A 111 4.14 10.69 42.36
C TYR A 111 4.34 10.66 40.84
N PRO A 112 5.51 10.25 40.32
CA PRO A 112 5.73 10.16 38.87
C PRO A 112 4.73 9.21 38.23
N GLU A 113 4.19 9.62 37.08
CA GLU A 113 3.14 8.90 36.37
C GLU A 113 3.62 7.51 35.93
N CYS A 114 2.81 6.48 36.20
CA CYS A 114 3.07 5.12 35.72
C CYS A 114 2.50 5.02 34.30
N ASN A 115 3.35 5.28 33.31
CA ASN A 115 3.00 5.14 31.90
C ASN A 115 3.34 3.72 31.45
N ILE A 116 2.32 2.88 31.28
CA ILE A 116 2.49 1.58 30.62
C ILE A 116 2.41 1.85 29.12
N ASP A 117 3.51 1.69 28.40
CA ASP A 117 3.47 1.65 26.95
C ASP A 117 2.80 0.36 26.52
N VAL A 118 1.48 0.41 26.33
CA VAL A 118 0.73 -0.70 25.77
C VAL A 118 1.18 -0.84 24.32
N SER A 119 2.20 -1.67 24.09
CA SER A 119 2.55 -2.19 22.78
C SER A 119 1.26 -2.69 22.12
N LYS A 120 0.73 -1.90 21.17
CA LYS A 120 -0.46 -2.30 20.42
C LYS A 120 -0.14 -3.65 19.81
N SER A 121 -1.02 -4.63 20.01
CA SER A 121 -0.77 -5.97 19.51
C SER A 121 -0.43 -5.90 18.02
N LYS A 122 0.59 -6.64 17.57
CA LYS A 122 1.00 -6.67 16.16
C LYS A 122 -0.20 -6.88 15.22
N ALA A 123 -1.19 -7.67 15.66
CA ALA A 123 -2.46 -7.88 14.94
C ALA A 123 -3.36 -6.63 14.84
N LYS A 124 -3.40 -5.75 15.86
CA LYS A 124 -4.13 -4.47 15.79
C LYS A 124 -3.39 -3.47 14.91
N LEU A 125 -2.06 -3.42 14.98
CA LEU A 125 -1.25 -2.56 14.11
C LEU A 125 -1.41 -2.97 12.64
N GLN A 126 -1.31 -4.27 12.34
CA GLN A 126 -1.53 -4.81 10.99
C GLN A 126 -2.94 -4.54 10.46
N ARG A 127 -3.98 -4.60 11.30
CA ARG A 127 -5.35 -4.24 10.89
C ARG A 127 -5.48 -2.75 10.56
N GLN A 128 -4.86 -1.87 11.35
CA GLN A 128 -4.86 -0.43 11.06
C GLN A 128 -4.14 -0.10 9.75
N GLU A 129 -3.01 -0.75 9.47
CA GLU A 129 -2.26 -0.58 8.20
C GLU A 129 -3.02 -1.16 7.00
N ALA A 130 -3.74 -2.28 7.16
CA ALA A 130 -4.56 -2.85 6.10
C ALA A 130 -5.79 -1.97 5.76
N GLU A 131 -6.42 -1.38 6.77
CA GLU A 131 -7.57 -0.49 6.55
C GLU A 131 -7.18 0.84 5.87
N THR A 132 -6.00 1.39 6.17
CA THR A 132 -5.52 2.62 5.51
C THR A 132 -5.18 2.37 4.04
N GLN A 133 -4.57 1.23 3.73
CA GLN A 133 -4.28 0.81 2.35
C GLN A 133 -5.56 0.67 1.51
N PHE A 134 -6.62 0.08 2.08
CA PHE A 134 -7.90 -0.07 1.38
C PHE A 134 -8.58 1.29 1.12
N ARG A 135 -8.58 2.20 2.11
CA ARG A 135 -9.14 3.55 1.93
C ARG A 135 -8.40 4.38 0.88
N LEU A 136 -7.08 4.28 0.81
CA LEU A 136 -6.28 4.99 -0.19
C LEU A 136 -6.61 4.49 -1.61
N ARG A 137 -6.70 3.16 -1.79
CA ARG A 137 -7.06 2.55 -3.09
C ARG A 137 -8.46 2.97 -3.56
N LEU A 138 -9.45 3.00 -2.67
CA LEU A 138 -10.80 3.46 -3.00
C LEU A 138 -10.84 4.93 -3.43
N ARG A 139 -10.05 5.81 -2.77
CA ARG A 139 -9.95 7.22 -3.20
C ARG A 139 -9.36 7.35 -4.60
N ILE A 140 -8.28 6.63 -4.90
CA ILE A 140 -7.64 6.67 -6.23
C ILE A 140 -8.62 6.20 -7.31
N MET A 141 -9.33 5.09 -7.09
CA MET A 141 -10.34 4.59 -8.03
C MET A 141 -11.48 5.59 -8.27
N GLY A 142 -11.92 6.29 -7.23
CA GLY A 142 -12.93 7.35 -7.35
C GLY A 142 -12.45 8.52 -8.22
N PHE A 143 -11.24 9.02 -7.98
CA PHE A 143 -10.67 10.13 -8.75
C PHE A 143 -10.46 9.78 -10.22
N THR A 144 -9.96 8.57 -10.53
CA THR A 144 -9.75 8.15 -11.93
C THR A 144 -11.07 7.99 -12.67
N SER A 145 -12.09 7.40 -12.05
CA SER A 145 -13.43 7.28 -12.63
C SER A 145 -14.04 8.65 -12.95
N PHE A 146 -13.91 9.61 -12.02
CA PHE A 146 -14.39 10.98 -12.21
C PHE A 146 -13.65 11.71 -13.35
N LEU A 147 -12.33 11.58 -13.40
CA LEU A 147 -11.50 12.15 -14.48
C LEU A 147 -11.88 11.60 -15.86
N LEU A 148 -12.10 10.29 -15.98
CA LEU A 148 -12.53 9.67 -17.24
C LEU A 148 -13.91 10.18 -17.67
N LEU A 149 -14.84 10.34 -16.73
CA LEU A 149 -16.17 10.86 -17.02
C LEU A 149 -16.12 12.32 -17.50
N LEU A 150 -15.27 13.16 -16.90
CA LEU A 150 -15.02 14.53 -17.37
C LEU A 150 -14.40 14.55 -18.78
N LEU A 151 -13.45 13.67 -19.07
CA LEU A 151 -12.86 13.56 -20.41
C LEU A 151 -13.91 13.15 -21.46
N LEU A 152 -14.82 12.23 -21.13
CA LEU A 152 -15.91 11.86 -22.04
C LEU A 152 -16.87 13.04 -22.29
N ILE A 153 -17.26 13.76 -21.24
CA ILE A 153 -18.15 14.92 -21.36
C ILE A 153 -17.51 16.00 -22.23
N THR A 154 -16.23 16.32 -21.99
CA THR A 154 -15.51 17.31 -22.81
C THR A 154 -15.38 16.87 -24.26
N MET A 155 -15.10 15.59 -24.53
CA MET A 155 -15.06 15.05 -25.89
C MET A 155 -16.42 15.15 -26.59
N VAL A 156 -17.51 14.84 -25.90
CA VAL A 156 -18.88 15.01 -26.44
C VAL A 156 -19.17 16.49 -26.72
N PHE A 157 -18.80 17.39 -25.81
CA PHE A 157 -18.97 18.82 -25.99
C PHE A 157 -18.16 19.33 -27.20
N PHE A 158 -16.89 18.98 -27.30
CA PHE A 158 -16.04 19.32 -28.45
C PHE A 158 -16.57 18.74 -29.75
N HIS A 159 -17.07 17.51 -29.73
CA HIS A 159 -17.66 16.86 -30.90
C HIS A 159 -18.94 17.58 -31.35
N ARG A 160 -19.85 17.87 -30.41
CA ARG A 160 -21.07 18.65 -30.66
C ARG A 160 -20.74 20.05 -31.17
N HIS A 161 -19.74 20.70 -30.58
CA HIS A 161 -19.29 22.02 -30.99
C HIS A 161 -18.68 21.98 -32.40
N ARG A 162 -17.86 20.98 -32.73
CA ARG A 162 -17.35 20.78 -34.10
C ARG A 162 -18.48 20.56 -35.10
N ILE A 163 -19.48 19.74 -34.78
CA ILE A 163 -20.65 19.53 -35.64
C ILE A 163 -21.43 20.83 -35.81
N HIS A 164 -21.69 21.55 -34.73
CA HIS A 164 -22.40 22.83 -34.77
C HIS A 164 -21.67 23.84 -35.65
N LYS A 165 -20.35 24.00 -35.47
CA LYS A 165 -19.52 24.88 -36.28
C LYS A 165 -19.55 24.51 -37.77
N ARG A 166 -19.47 23.21 -38.10
CA ARG A 166 -19.60 22.73 -39.49
C ARG A 166 -20.98 23.07 -40.09
N LYS A 167 -22.06 22.88 -39.33
CA LYS A 167 -23.43 23.21 -39.78
C LYS A 167 -23.61 24.72 -39.96
N HIS A 168 -23.07 25.54 -39.06
CA HIS A 168 -23.12 26.99 -39.15
C HIS A 168 -22.45 27.50 -40.43
N SER A 169 -21.19 27.10 -40.66
CA SER A 169 -20.44 27.49 -41.86
C SER A 169 -21.13 27.03 -43.15
N ARG A 170 -21.72 25.82 -43.17
CA ARG A 170 -22.49 25.35 -44.33
C ARG A 170 -23.72 26.23 -44.60
N ARG A 171 -24.47 26.61 -43.56
CA ARG A 171 -25.64 27.50 -43.70
C ARG A 171 -25.24 28.89 -44.20
N GLU A 172 -24.15 29.45 -43.70
CA GLU A 172 -23.63 30.74 -44.17
C GLU A 172 -23.20 30.68 -45.64
N ASN A 173 -22.50 29.62 -46.05
CA ASN A 173 -22.10 29.42 -47.44
C ASN A 173 -23.31 29.33 -48.38
N LEU A 174 -24.38 28.62 -47.98
CA LEU A 174 -25.63 28.58 -48.76
C LEU A 174 -26.26 29.96 -48.90
N ARG A 175 -26.40 30.71 -47.80
CA ARG A 175 -26.96 32.08 -47.84
C ARG A 175 -26.17 33.00 -48.78
N ARG A 176 -24.83 32.90 -48.74
CA ARG A 176 -23.95 33.68 -49.62
C ARG A 176 -24.14 33.27 -51.08
N HIS A 177 -24.28 31.98 -51.36
CA HIS A 177 -24.53 31.48 -52.72
C HIS A 177 -25.89 31.94 -53.27
N GLU A 178 -26.96 31.87 -52.47
CA GLU A 178 -28.29 32.38 -52.84
C GLU A 178 -28.26 33.88 -53.12
N TYR A 179 -27.51 34.65 -52.33
CA TYR A 179 -27.33 36.08 -52.53
C TYR A 179 -26.66 36.39 -53.88
N GLU A 180 -25.56 35.69 -54.22
CA GLU A 180 -24.86 35.87 -55.51
C GLU A 180 -25.74 35.49 -56.71
N ILE A 181 -26.54 34.42 -56.61
CA ILE A 181 -27.49 34.04 -57.67
C ILE A 181 -28.55 35.13 -57.87
N ARG A 182 -29.16 35.63 -56.78
CA ARG A 182 -30.18 36.69 -56.90
C ARG A 182 -29.62 37.97 -57.51
N LYS A 183 -28.40 38.35 -57.11
CA LYS A 183 -27.70 39.51 -57.65
C LYS A 183 -27.46 39.38 -59.15
N THR A 184 -26.94 38.24 -59.60
CA THR A 184 -26.69 37.99 -61.03
C THR A 184 -27.97 37.95 -61.87
N ILE A 185 -29.09 37.44 -61.35
CA ILE A 185 -30.39 37.49 -62.03
C ILE A 185 -30.86 38.95 -62.20
N LEU A 186 -30.80 39.75 -61.14
CA LEU A 186 -31.20 41.17 -61.18
C LEU A 186 -30.33 41.97 -62.18
N GLU A 187 -29.02 41.74 -62.20
CA GLU A 187 -28.11 42.39 -63.16
C GLU A 187 -28.38 41.98 -64.63
N LYS A 188 -28.79 40.74 -64.87
CA LYS A 188 -29.20 40.28 -66.21
C LYS A 188 -30.53 40.91 -66.63
N ALA A 189 -31.51 40.98 -65.73
CA ALA A 189 -32.79 41.61 -65.99
C ALA A 189 -32.64 43.12 -66.29
N ALA A 190 -31.81 43.83 -65.52
CA ALA A 190 -31.51 45.25 -65.76
C ALA A 190 -30.95 45.47 -67.18
N ARG A 191 -29.91 44.72 -67.57
CA ARG A 191 -29.32 44.78 -68.92
C ARG A 191 -30.31 44.44 -70.04
N SER A 192 -31.18 43.46 -69.82
CA SER A 192 -32.23 43.12 -70.80
C SER A 192 -33.24 44.27 -70.97
N THR A 193 -33.60 44.93 -69.87
CA THR A 193 -34.53 46.06 -69.87
C THR A 193 -33.92 47.26 -70.60
N GLU A 194 -32.62 47.53 -70.38
CA GLU A 194 -31.87 48.56 -71.10
C GLU A 194 -31.83 48.29 -72.61
N ARG A 195 -31.57 47.05 -73.04
CA ARG A 195 -31.60 46.68 -74.46
C ARG A 195 -32.96 46.91 -75.10
N LEU A 196 -34.03 46.44 -74.46
CA LEU A 196 -35.40 46.65 -74.93
C LEU A 196 -35.77 48.14 -75.02
N ASN A 197 -35.32 48.94 -74.06
CA ASN A 197 -35.52 50.39 -74.09
C ASN A 197 -34.71 51.07 -75.20
N ALA A 198 -33.49 50.59 -75.49
CA ALA A 198 -32.67 51.10 -76.59
C ALA A 198 -33.28 50.75 -77.96
N GLU A 199 -33.76 49.52 -78.16
CA GLU A 199 -34.49 49.12 -79.37
C GLU A 199 -35.75 49.96 -79.57
N ARG A 200 -36.53 50.16 -78.50
CA ARG A 200 -37.75 50.99 -78.55
C ARG A 200 -37.46 52.47 -78.86
N ARG A 201 -36.30 53.00 -78.45
CA ARG A 201 -35.85 54.36 -78.80
C ARG A 201 -35.47 54.47 -80.27
N TYR A 202 -34.90 53.40 -80.86
CA TYR A 202 -34.53 53.39 -82.27
C TYR A 202 -35.73 53.19 -83.21
N SER A 203 -36.79 52.51 -82.76
CA SER A 203 -38.02 52.31 -83.55
C SER A 203 -38.96 53.52 -83.61
N PHE A 204 -38.63 54.62 -82.92
CA PHE A 204 -39.45 55.85 -82.83
C PHE A 204 -38.79 57.07 -83.51
N VAL A 205 -37.75 56.84 -84.32
CA VAL A 205 -37.09 57.82 -85.21
C VAL A 205 -37.28 57.34 -86.65
#